data_AF-A0A537YJ53-F1
#
_entry.id   AF-A0A537YJ53-F1
#
_cell.length_a   1.000
_cell.length_b   1.000
_cell.length_c   1.000
_cell.angle_alpha   90.00
_cell.angle_beta   90.00
_cell.angle_gamma   90.00
#
_symmetry.space_group_name_H-M   'P 1'
#
loop_
_entity.id
_entity.type
_entity.pdbx_description
1 polymer ?
#
loop_
_entity_poly.entity_id
_entity_poly.type
_entity_poly.pdbx_seq_one_letter_code
_entity_poly.pdbx_strand_id
1 'polypeptide(L)' 'MDVRGRASRLRGRFPEVGIDALVVTHLPNIRYLTGFTGSAAVLVVGSDDLVFVT' A
#
# COMPACT_ATOMS: atom_id res chain seq x y z
N MET A 1 12.84 -2.22 9.80
CA MET A 1 11.93 -1.05 9.73
C MET A 1 10.55 -1.53 10.13
N ASP A 2 9.95 -1.01 11.19
CA ASP A 2 8.58 -1.40 11.55
C ASP A 2 7.58 -0.77 10.57
N VAL A 3 6.88 -1.62 9.81
CA VAL A 3 5.88 -1.22 8.81
C VAL A 3 4.45 -1.27 9.35
N ARG A 4 4.26 -1.74 10.60
CA ARG A 4 2.95 -1.98 11.20
C ARG A 4 2.08 -0.72 11.17
N GLY A 5 0.85 -0.89 10.70
CA GLY A 5 -0.16 0.17 10.69
C GLY A 5 0.04 1.28 9.65
N ARG A 6 1.06 1.22 8.78
CA ARG A 6 1.20 2.20 7.68
C ARG A 6 0.07 2.07 6.67
N ALA A 7 -0.23 0.85 6.24
CA ALA A 7 -1.37 0.57 5.38
C ALA A 7 -2.71 0.95 6.05
N SER A 8 -2.86 0.69 7.35
CA SER A 8 -4.05 1.12 8.10
C SER A 8 -4.24 2.65 8.13
N ARG A 9 -3.16 3.40 8.29
CA ARG A 9 -3.19 4.87 8.22
C ARG A 9 -3.50 5.37 6.81
N LEU A 10 -2.96 4.71 5.78
CA LEU A 10 -3.24 5.04 4.39
C LEU A 10 -4.71 4.81 4.02
N ARG A 11 -5.26 3.61 4.28
CA ARG A 11 -6.66 3.29 3.98
C ARG A 11 -7.66 4.09 4.81
N GLY A 12 -7.27 4.53 6.01
CA GLY A 12 -8.08 5.45 6.82
C GLY A 12 -8.38 6.78 6.13
N ARG A 13 -7.61 7.16 5.10
CA ARG A 13 -7.82 8.38 4.29
C ARG A 13 -8.70 8.16 3.07
N PHE A 14 -9.05 6.92 2.73
CA PHE A 14 -9.85 6.61 1.54
C PHE A 14 -11.23 7.28 1.56
N PRO A 15 -11.96 7.34 2.70
CA PRO A 15 -13.25 8.04 2.76
C PRO A 15 -13.14 9.53 2.46
N GLU A 16 -12.05 10.19 2.86
CA GLU A 16 -11.82 11.63 2.63
C GLU A 16 -11.63 11.95 1.14
N VAL A 17 -11.10 10.98 0.38
CA VAL A 17 -10.77 11.14 -1.04
C VAL A 17 -11.81 10.49 -1.96
N GLY A 18 -12.73 9.69 -1.40
CA GLY A 18 -13.80 9.03 -2.15
C GLY A 18 -13.32 7.90 -3.06
N ILE A 19 -12.30 7.15 -2.64
CA ILE A 19 -11.75 6.01 -3.39
C ILE A 19 -11.96 4.70 -2.62
N ASP A 20 -12.17 3.61 -3.34
CA ASP A 20 -12.27 2.25 -2.74
C ASP A 20 -10.91 1.56 -2.66
N ALA A 21 -9.99 1.92 -3.56
CA ALA A 21 -8.67 1.32 -3.65
C ALA A 21 -7.60 2.28 -4.21
N LEU A 22 -6.35 2.00 -3.87
CA LEU A 22 -5.16 2.67 -4.40
C LEU A 22 -4.19 1.66 -5.03
N VAL A 23 -3.83 1.89 -6.29
CA VAL A 23 -2.76 1.14 -6.97
C VAL A 23 -1.43 1.88 -6.79
N VAL A 24 -0.44 1.22 -6.22
CA VAL A 24 0.90 1.75 -5.94
C VAL A 24 1.91 1.03 -6.81
N THR A 25 2.52 1.76 -7.74
CA THR A 25 3.54 1.26 -8.68
C THR A 25 4.94 1.79 -8.39
N HIS A 26 5.05 2.86 -7.61
CA HIS A 26 6.34 3.46 -7.26
C HIS A 26 7.04 2.64 -6.17
N LEU A 27 8.13 1.95 -6.52
CA LEU A 27 8.88 1.03 -5.63
C LEU A 27 9.23 1.62 -4.25
N PRO A 28 9.66 2.88 -4.11
CA PRO A 28 9.86 3.48 -2.79
C PRO A 28 8.60 3.48 -1.90
N ASN A 29 7.43 3.70 -2.48
CA ASN A 29 6.15 3.67 -1.73
C ASN A 29 5.77 2.23 -1.37
N ILE A 30 6.00 1.28 -2.28
CA ILE A 30 5.80 -0.15 -2.02
C ILE A 30 6.71 -0.58 -0.85
N ARG A 31 8.01 -0.25 -0.89
CA ARG A 31 8.96 -0.52 0.19
C ARG A 31 8.54 0.13 1.50
N TYR A 32 8.06 1.37 1.47
CA TYR A 32 7.55 2.05 2.65
C TYR A 32 6.35 1.30 3.26
N LEU A 33 5.41 0.82 2.44
CA LEU A 33 4.19 0.17 2.93
C LEU A 33 4.39 -1.28 3.36
N THR A 34 5.31 -2.00 2.72
CA THR A 34 5.44 -3.46 2.86
C THR A 34 6.78 -3.92 3.44
N GLY A 35 7.82 -3.09 3.35
CA GLY A 35 9.20 -3.49 3.62
C GLY A 35 9.88 -4.23 2.46
N PHE A 36 9.19 -4.43 1.33
CA PHE A 36 9.72 -5.14 0.16
C PHE A 36 10.95 -4.44 -0.44
N THR A 37 12.01 -5.20 -0.69
CA THR A 37 13.30 -4.70 -1.22
C THR A 37 13.64 -5.20 -2.62
N GLY A 38 12.74 -5.94 -3.28
CA GLY A 38 12.94 -6.41 -4.65
C GLY A 38 12.89 -5.29 -5.70
N SER A 39 13.09 -5.67 -6.97
CA SER A 39 13.24 -4.74 -8.10
C SER A 39 11.94 -4.48 -8.89
N ALA A 40 10.90 -5.29 -8.70
CA ALA A 40 9.62 -5.13 -9.38
C ALA A 40 8.48 -5.57 -8.47
N ALA A 41 7.44 -4.74 -8.36
CA ALA A 41 6.20 -5.08 -7.67
C ALA A 41 5.07 -4.11 -8.05
N VAL A 42 3.84 -4.55 -7.85
CA VAL A 42 2.63 -3.71 -7.76
C VAL A 42 1.93 -4.02 -6.46
N LEU A 43 1.46 -2.98 -5.76
CA LEU A 43 0.65 -3.12 -4.56
C LEU A 43 -0.73 -2.50 -4.81
N VAL A 44 -1.78 -3.27 -4.51
CA VAL A 44 -3.15 -2.76 -4.43
C VAL A 44 -3.53 -2.70 -2.95
N VAL A 45 -3.96 -1.51 -2.51
CA VAL A 45 -4.49 -1.27 -1.16
C VAL A 45 -5.98 -1.06 -1.30
N GLY A 46 -6.80 -1.99 -0.79
CA GLY A 46 -8.25 -1.81 -0.67
C GLY A 46 -8.66 -1.35 0.73
N SER A 47 -9.96 -1.33 0.99
CA SER A 47 -10.53 -0.96 2.29
C SER A 47 -10.11 -1.93 3.41
N ASP A 48 -10.04 -3.22 3.08
CA ASP A 48 -9.86 -4.32 4.04
C ASP A 48 -8.75 -5.29 3.64
N ASP A 49 -8.23 -5.17 2.42
CA ASP A 49 -7.24 -6.06 1.83
C ASP A 49 -6.01 -5.33 1.28
N LEU A 50 -4.94 -6.10 1.13
CA LEU A 50 -3.68 -5.70 0.52
C LEU A 50 -3.28 -6.81 -0.44
N VAL A 51 -3.28 -6.52 -1.73
CA VAL A 51 -2.83 -7.48 -2.75
C VAL A 51 -1.46 -7.06 -3.25
N PHE A 52 -0.50 -7.96 -3.12
CA PHE A 52 0.89 -7.73 -3.51
C PHE A 52 1.28 -8.68 -4.64
N VAL A 53 1.80 -8.11 -5.74
CA VAL A 53 2.23 -8.86 -6.94
C VAL A 53 3.71 -8.57 -7.18
N THR A 54 4.51 -9.62 -7.39
CA THR A 54 5.95 -9.57 -7.64
C THR A 54 6.36 -10.53 -8.74
#